data_AF-A0A366AWS4-F1
#
_entry.id   AF-A0A366AWS4-F1
#
_cell.length_a   1.000
_cell.length_b   1.000
_cell.length_c   1.000
_cell.angle_alpha   90.00
_cell.angle_beta   90.00
_cell.angle_gamma   90.00
#
_symmetry.space_group_name_H-M   'P 1'
#
loop_
_entity.id
_entity.type
_entity.pdbx_description
1 polymer ?
#
loop_
_entity_poly.entity_id
_entity_poly.type
_entity_poly.pdbx_seq_one_letter_code
_entity_poly.pdbx_strand_id
1 'polypeptide(L)'
;MIHDAVMLSLIIDAPVTSLPCEVPEEQLFSIFQFKIIELLQNDSEAINYFGLVPDNGADGIDELLFDGVLFRFDVPQTFLGIDVDAEPHLVRKAFLNVVEKHNPSGNSVIEERGETKVETTVVFEYYHL
;
A
#
# COMPACT_ATOMS: atom_id res chain seq x y z
N MET A 1 13.77 1.12 24.29
CA MET A 1 14.49 1.14 23.01
C MET A 1 13.74 0.18 22.11
N ILE A 2 12.88 0.70 21.24
CA ILE A 2 12.22 -0.10 20.22
C ILE A 2 13.27 -0.23 19.12
N HIS A 3 13.63 -1.46 18.76
CA HIS A 3 14.53 -1.71 17.64
C HIS A 3 13.93 -1.09 16.38
N ASP A 4 14.74 -0.39 15.59
CA ASP A 4 14.41 0.06 14.24
C ASP A 4 13.98 -1.18 13.43
N ALA A 5 12.68 -1.47 13.44
CA ALA A 5 12.14 -2.60 12.70
C ALA A 5 12.20 -2.21 11.23
N VAL A 6 12.86 -3.04 10.42
CA VAL A 6 12.86 -2.87 8.97
C VAL A 6 11.40 -2.90 8.50
N MET A 7 10.96 -1.84 7.85
CA MET A 7 9.63 -1.73 7.28
C MET A 7 9.69 -2.15 5.81
N LEU A 8 8.82 -3.09 5.44
CA LEU A 8 8.62 -3.46 4.04
C LEU A 8 7.32 -2.84 3.54
N SER A 9 7.35 -2.42 2.28
CA SER A 9 6.25 -1.79 1.60
C SER A 9 5.78 -2.63 0.43
N LEU A 10 4.47 -2.77 0.29
CA LEU A 10 3.81 -3.34 -0.88
C LEU A 10 2.95 -2.27 -1.53
N ILE A 11 3.11 -2.05 -2.83
CA ILE A 11 2.23 -1.20 -3.65
C ILE A 11 1.51 -2.07 -4.66
N ILE A 12 0.19 -1.97 -4.64
CA ILE A 12 -0.70 -2.63 -5.62
C ILE A 12 -1.53 -1.58 -6.35
N ASP A 13 -1.75 -1.84 -7.63
CA ASP A 13 -2.56 -0.97 -8.47
C ASP A 13 -4.04 -1.15 -8.15
N ALA A 14 -4.77 -0.04 -8.06
CA ALA A 14 -6.20 -0.03 -7.82
C ALA A 14 -6.93 0.85 -8.85
N PRO A 15 -6.78 0.59 -10.17
CA PRO A 15 -7.21 1.51 -11.24
C PRO A 15 -8.73 1.72 -11.32
N VAL A 16 -9.53 0.78 -10.82
CA VAL A 16 -11.01 0.86 -10.81
C VAL A 16 -11.52 1.48 -9.50
N THR A 17 -10.63 1.94 -8.63
CA THR A 17 -10.99 2.54 -7.35
C THR A 17 -11.08 4.05 -7.48
N SER A 18 -12.20 4.61 -7.05
CA SER A 18 -12.34 6.05 -6.81
C SER A 18 -12.23 6.31 -5.31
N LEU A 19 -11.43 7.29 -4.91
CA LEU A 19 -11.45 7.77 -3.53
C LEU A 19 -12.77 8.47 -3.24
N PRO A 20 -13.49 8.08 -2.17
CA PRO A 20 -14.68 8.79 -1.75
C PRO A 20 -14.31 10.19 -1.26
N CYS A 21 -14.97 11.22 -1.77
CA CYS A 21 -14.77 12.60 -1.32
C CYS A 21 -15.10 12.72 0.17
N GLU A 22 -14.32 13.55 0.88
CA GLU A 22 -14.59 13.97 2.27
C GLU A 22 -14.55 12.87 3.34
N VAL A 23 -13.95 11.71 3.04
CA VAL A 23 -13.76 10.65 4.02
C VAL A 23 -12.58 10.95 4.94
N PRO A 24 -12.77 10.93 6.28
CA PRO A 24 -11.66 11.03 7.22
C PRO A 24 -10.66 9.88 7.05
N GLU A 25 -9.36 10.18 7.15
CA GLU A 25 -8.30 9.20 6.91
C GLU A 25 -8.45 7.93 7.77
N GLU A 26 -8.88 8.08 9.02
CA GLU A 26 -9.17 6.98 9.96
C GLU A 26 -10.20 5.96 9.47
N GLN A 27 -11.05 6.32 8.50
CA GLN A 27 -12.09 5.45 7.94
C GLN A 27 -11.68 4.79 6.61
N LEU A 28 -10.58 5.24 6.00
CA LEU A 28 -10.14 4.74 4.68
C LEU A 28 -9.98 3.23 4.66
N PHE A 29 -9.32 2.66 5.68
CA PHE A 29 -9.11 1.21 5.74
C PHE A 29 -10.43 0.45 5.77
N SER A 30 -11.38 0.84 6.62
CA SER A 30 -12.69 0.18 6.73
C SER A 30 -13.49 0.21 5.42
N ILE A 31 -13.33 1.28 4.62
CA ILE A 31 -14.00 1.41 3.32
C ILE A 31 -13.36 0.51 2.27
N PHE A 32 -12.02 0.43 2.26
CA PHE A 32 -11.29 -0.30 1.24
C PHE A 32 -10.93 -1.75 1.61
N GLN A 33 -11.09 -2.17 2.86
CA GLN A 33 -10.61 -3.46 3.35
C GLN A 33 -11.06 -4.64 2.48
N PHE A 34 -12.35 -4.71 2.14
CA PHE A 34 -12.88 -5.77 1.29
C PHE A 34 -12.22 -5.77 -0.09
N LYS A 35 -12.07 -4.59 -0.70
CA LYS A 35 -11.42 -4.44 -2.00
C LYS A 35 -9.94 -4.81 -1.97
N ILE A 36 -9.24 -4.43 -0.91
CA ILE A 36 -7.83 -4.77 -0.69
C ILE A 36 -7.66 -6.28 -0.58
N ILE A 37 -8.53 -6.95 0.18
CA ILE A 37 -8.53 -8.40 0.32
C ILE A 37 -8.73 -9.07 -1.04
N GLU A 38 -9.70 -8.61 -1.84
CA GLU A 38 -9.91 -9.12 -3.20
C GLU A 38 -8.67 -8.96 -4.09
N LEU A 39 -8.02 -7.79 -4.07
CA LEU A 39 -6.82 -7.51 -4.88
C LEU A 39 -5.63 -8.39 -4.46
N LEU A 40 -5.46 -8.62 -3.16
CA LEU A 40 -4.36 -9.46 -2.64
C LEU A 40 -4.60 -10.95 -2.92
N GLN A 41 -5.86 -11.40 -2.90
CA GLN A 41 -6.24 -12.77 -3.25
C GLN A 41 -6.16 -13.05 -4.76
N ASN A 42 -6.23 -12.03 -5.61
CA ASN A 42 -6.19 -12.21 -7.05
C ASN A 42 -4.74 -12.31 -7.59
N ASP A 43 -4.31 -13.53 -7.92
CA ASP A 43 -2.98 -13.80 -8.48
C ASP A 43 -2.72 -13.16 -9.86
N SER A 44 -3.76 -12.67 -10.55
CA SER A 44 -3.61 -12.00 -11.84
C SER A 44 -3.26 -10.52 -11.73
N GLU A 45 -3.46 -9.89 -10.56
CA GLU A 45 -3.16 -8.48 -10.38
C GLU A 45 -1.64 -8.26 -10.32
N ALA A 46 -1.16 -7.09 -10.74
CA ALA A 46 0.26 -6.76 -10.65
C ALA A 46 0.60 -6.30 -9.23
N ILE A 47 1.66 -6.85 -8.65
CA ILE A 47 2.41 -6.14 -7.61
C ILE A 47 3.21 -5.07 -8.36
N ASN A 48 2.92 -3.81 -8.10
CA ASN A 48 3.65 -2.71 -8.72
C ASN A 48 5.01 -2.52 -8.05
N TYR A 49 5.05 -2.66 -6.73
CA TYR A 49 6.28 -2.60 -5.95
C TYR A 49 6.23 -3.50 -4.71
N PHE A 50 7.35 -4.15 -4.41
CA PHE A 50 7.62 -4.75 -3.10
C PHE A 50 9.07 -4.47 -2.71
N GLY A 51 9.29 -3.96 -1.50
CA GLY A 51 10.64 -3.66 -1.03
C GLY A 51 10.67 -2.85 0.25
N LEU A 52 11.72 -2.06 0.43
CA LEU A 52 11.78 -1.07 1.51
C LEU A 52 10.76 0.04 1.26
N VAL A 53 10.34 0.73 2.31
CA VAL A 53 9.50 1.95 2.23
C VAL A 53 10.11 2.92 1.20
N PRO A 54 9.45 3.18 0.05
CA PRO A 54 9.99 4.07 -0.97
C PRO A 54 9.88 5.53 -0.54
N ASP A 55 10.85 6.34 -0.97
CA ASP A 55 10.78 7.80 -0.92
C ASP A 55 9.72 8.26 -1.95
N ASN A 56 8.66 8.95 -1.50
CA ASN A 56 7.57 9.44 -2.37
C ASN A 56 8.05 10.66 -3.20
N GLY A 57 8.92 10.39 -4.17
CA GLY A 57 9.73 11.40 -4.85
C GLY A 57 9.60 11.35 -6.37
N ALA A 58 8.41 11.13 -6.93
CA ALA A 58 8.26 11.25 -8.38
C ALA A 58 8.38 12.72 -8.85
N ASP A 59 8.47 13.68 -7.91
CA ASP A 59 8.76 15.10 -8.12
C ASP A 59 7.86 15.77 -9.18
N GLY A 60 6.65 15.24 -9.40
CA GLY A 60 5.69 15.73 -10.39
C GLY A 60 6.03 15.40 -11.84
N ILE A 61 6.90 14.43 -12.10
CA ILE A 61 7.27 13.99 -13.46
C ILE A 61 6.20 13.04 -14.01
N ASP A 62 5.43 13.52 -14.99
CA ASP A 62 4.29 12.82 -15.60
C ASP A 62 4.59 11.39 -16.09
N GLU A 63 5.77 11.15 -16.65
CA GLU A 63 6.15 9.82 -17.14
C GLU A 63 6.37 8.81 -16.02
N LEU A 64 6.65 9.27 -14.81
CA LEU A 64 6.89 8.43 -13.63
C LEU A 64 5.62 8.19 -12.81
N LEU A 65 4.57 8.99 -13.02
CA LEU A 65 3.31 8.88 -12.29
C LEU A 65 2.39 7.80 -12.86
N PHE A 66 1.76 7.05 -11.96
CA PHE A 66 0.60 6.22 -12.26
C PHE A 66 -0.66 7.09 -12.36
N ASP A 67 -1.45 6.88 -13.41
CA ASP A 67 -2.71 7.61 -13.59
C ASP A 67 -3.86 6.86 -12.89
N GLY A 68 -4.07 7.16 -11.61
CA GLY A 68 -5.12 6.52 -10.80
C GLY A 68 -4.73 6.29 -9.35
N VAL A 69 -5.41 5.31 -8.72
CA VAL A 69 -5.25 5.00 -7.30
C VAL A 69 -4.30 3.83 -7.08
N LEU A 70 -3.38 4.00 -6.13
CA LEU A 70 -2.49 2.96 -5.61
C LEU A 70 -2.85 2.68 -4.14
N PHE A 71 -2.75 1.41 -3.73
CA PHE A 71 -2.75 1.06 -2.31
C PHE A 71 -1.33 0.69 -1.88
N ARG A 72 -0.86 1.34 -0.82
CA ARG A 72 0.45 1.10 -0.22
C ARG A 72 0.30 0.59 1.20
N PHE A 73 1.01 -0.48 1.53
CA PHE A 73 1.01 -1.09 2.86
C PHE A 73 2.42 -1.08 3.43
N ASP A 74 2.61 -0.40 4.55
CA ASP A 74 3.91 -0.35 5.22
C ASP A 74 3.82 -1.19 6.50
N VAL A 75 4.52 -2.33 6.50
CA VAL A 75 4.42 -3.34 7.57
C VAL A 75 5.82 -3.74 8.08
N PRO A 76 6.02 -3.91 9.39
CA PRO A 76 7.30 -4.39 9.90
C PRO A 76 7.62 -5.79 9.36
N GLN A 77 8.85 -5.99 8.89
CA GLN A 77 9.34 -7.26 8.34
C GLN A 77 9.13 -8.43 9.31
N THR A 78 9.30 -8.18 10.61
CA THR A 78 9.10 -9.17 11.67
C THR A 78 7.69 -9.73 11.73
N PHE A 79 6.68 -8.97 11.29
CA PHE A 79 5.29 -9.41 11.21
C PHE A 79 4.97 -10.13 9.91
N LEU A 80 5.59 -9.72 8.81
CA LEU A 80 5.39 -10.37 7.51
C LEU A 80 6.07 -11.76 7.47
N GLY A 81 7.20 -11.93 8.17
CA GLY A 81 7.93 -13.20 8.19
C GLY A 81 8.56 -13.58 6.85
N ILE A 82 8.79 -12.59 5.99
CA ILE A 82 9.40 -12.72 4.66
C ILE A 82 10.53 -11.70 4.50
N ASP A 83 11.38 -11.92 3.50
CA ASP A 83 12.46 -10.99 3.12
C ASP A 83 12.11 -10.21 1.85
N VAL A 84 12.91 -9.21 1.51
CA VAL A 84 12.78 -8.40 0.30
C VAL A 84 12.84 -9.22 -1.00
N ASP A 85 13.54 -10.37 -0.95
CA ASP A 85 13.68 -11.30 -2.08
C ASP A 85 12.56 -12.35 -2.15
N ALA A 86 11.50 -12.20 -1.35
CA ALA A 86 10.41 -13.17 -1.33
C ALA A 86 9.65 -13.24 -2.66
N GLU A 87 9.23 -14.46 -3.02
CA GLU A 87 8.44 -14.66 -4.23
C GLU A 87 7.07 -13.95 -4.15
N PRO A 88 6.55 -13.40 -5.26
CA PRO A 88 5.32 -12.59 -5.26
C PRO A 88 4.12 -13.22 -4.55
N HIS A 89 3.93 -14.54 -4.67
CA HIS A 89 2.83 -15.24 -4.02
C HIS A 89 2.98 -15.29 -2.49
N LEU A 90 4.21 -15.35 -1.97
CA LEU A 90 4.50 -15.27 -0.53
C LEU A 90 4.27 -13.86 -0.01
N VAL A 91 4.67 -12.84 -0.78
CA VAL A 91 4.40 -11.43 -0.49
C VAL A 91 2.90 -11.22 -0.34
N ARG A 92 2.11 -11.58 -1.36
CA ARG A 92 0.63 -11.49 -1.32
C ARG A 92 0.05 -12.13 -0.08
N LYS A 93 0.45 -13.38 0.20
CA LYS A 93 -0.05 -14.14 1.35
C LYS A 93 0.29 -13.46 2.69
N ALA A 94 1.49 -12.92 2.82
CA ALA A 94 1.93 -12.23 4.05
C ALA A 94 1.12 -10.95 4.29
N PHE A 95 0.97 -10.10 3.27
CA PHE A 95 0.20 -8.87 3.37
C PHE A 95 -1.31 -9.12 3.52
N LEU A 96 -1.86 -10.12 2.82
CA LEU A 96 -3.25 -10.54 3.00
C LEU A 96 -3.52 -10.93 4.46
N ASN A 97 -2.64 -11.73 5.05
CA ASN A 97 -2.76 -12.14 6.44
C ASN A 97 -2.72 -10.96 7.42
N VAL A 98 -1.98 -9.90 7.11
CA VAL A 98 -1.94 -8.67 7.92
C VAL A 98 -3.27 -7.91 7.81
N VAL A 99 -3.75 -7.66 6.60
CA VAL A 99 -5.00 -6.92 6.32
C VAL A 99 -6.23 -7.63 6.89
N GLU A 100 -6.25 -8.97 6.87
CA GLU A 100 -7.37 -9.76 7.41
C GLU A 100 -7.45 -9.73 8.94
N LYS A 101 -6.31 -9.54 9.63
CA LYS A 101 -6.20 -9.74 11.08
C LYS A 101 -5.98 -8.47 11.88
N HIS A 102 -5.52 -7.41 11.23
CA HIS A 102 -5.09 -6.20 11.89
C HIS A 102 -5.59 -4.95 11.18
N ASN A 103 -5.88 -3.92 11.97
CA ASN A 103 -6.10 -2.58 11.46
C ASN A 103 -4.76 -1.83 11.39
N PRO A 104 -4.57 -0.97 10.38
CA PRO A 104 -3.43 -0.07 10.35
C PRO A 104 -3.47 0.88 11.55
N SER A 105 -2.28 1.26 12.01
CA SER A 105 -2.04 2.28 13.03
C SER A 105 -2.31 3.69 12.51
N GLY A 106 -2.10 3.91 11.21
CA GLY A 106 -2.29 5.18 10.54
C GLY A 106 -2.68 4.96 9.07
N ASN A 107 -3.47 5.90 8.54
CA ASN A 107 -3.81 5.94 7.13
C ASN A 107 -3.51 7.36 6.63
N SER A 108 -3.07 7.49 5.40
CA SER A 108 -2.92 8.79 4.75
C SER A 108 -3.21 8.70 3.26
N VAL A 109 -3.50 9.84 2.65
CA VAL A 109 -3.62 9.97 1.20
C VAL A 109 -2.53 10.91 0.69
N ILE A 110 -1.70 10.38 -0.21
CA ILE A 110 -0.66 11.13 -0.90
C ILE A 110 -1.13 11.35 -2.33
N GLU A 111 -1.11 12.60 -2.77
CA GLU A 111 -1.48 12.94 -4.14
C GLU A 111 -0.27 13.60 -4.81
N GLU A 112 0.19 12.99 -5.89
CA GLU A 112 1.22 13.54 -6.76
C GLU A 112 0.61 13.91 -8.11
N ARG A 113 0.84 15.14 -8.54
CA ARG A 113 0.27 15.69 -9.76
C ARG A 113 1.39 16.05 -10.72
N GLY A 114 1.31 15.54 -11.93
CA GLY A 114 2.09 16.04 -13.05
C GLY A 114 1.23 16.93 -13.96
N GLU A 115 1.65 17.09 -15.21
CA GLU A 115 0.96 17.91 -16.20
C GLU A 115 -0.38 17.30 -16.65
N THR A 116 -0.43 15.97 -16.80
CA THR A 116 -1.58 15.25 -17.34
C THR A 116 -2.10 14.14 -16.43
N LYS A 117 -1.27 13.64 -15.50
CA LYS A 117 -1.64 12.55 -14.60
C LYS A 117 -1.79 13.01 -13.16
N VAL A 118 -2.65 12.29 -12.45
CA VAL A 118 -2.76 12.38 -10.99
C VAL A 118 -2.61 10.98 -10.42
N GLU A 119 -1.53 10.78 -9.66
CA GLU A 119 -1.34 9.59 -8.87
C GLU A 119 -1.91 9.84 -7.47
N THR A 120 -2.75 8.93 -7.00
CA THR A 120 -3.25 8.99 -5.63
C THR A 120 -2.92 7.72 -4.89
N THR A 121 -2.00 7.82 -3.94
CA THR A 121 -1.56 6.69 -3.12
C THR A 121 -2.24 6.75 -1.77
N VAL A 122 -3.05 5.73 -1.46
CA VAL A 122 -3.60 5.53 -0.12
C VAL A 122 -2.65 4.63 0.65
N VAL A 123 -2.07 5.18 1.72
CA VAL A 123 -1.06 4.51 2.54
C VAL A 123 -1.71 3.96 3.80
N PHE A 124 -1.41 2.71 4.14
CA PHE A 124 -1.82 2.02 5.35
C PHE A 124 -0.57 1.61 6.15
N GLU A 125 -0.39 2.18 7.34
CA GLU A 125 0.82 2.04 8.15
C GLU A 125 0.58 1.14 9.36
N TYR A 126 1.42 0.12 9.56
CA TYR A 126 1.25 -0.91 10.60
C TYR A 126 2.36 -0.86 11.68
N TYR A 127 2.69 0.32 12.19
CA TYR A 127 3.84 0.55 13.09
C TYR A 127 3.75 -0.11 14.47
N HIS A 128 2.55 -0.47 14.94
CA HIS A 128 2.33 -0.97 16.30
C HIS A 128 1.73 -2.38 16.36
N LEU A 129 1.99 -3.19 15.33
CA LEU A 129 1.66 -4.61 15.37
C LEU A 129 2.39 -5.33 16.50
#